data_AF-A0A1Z4QUI7-F1
#
_entry.id   AF-A0A1Z4QUI7-F1
#
_cell.length_a   1.000
_cell.length_b   1.000
_cell.length_c   1.000
_cell.angle_alpha   90.00
_cell.angle_beta   90.00
_cell.angle_gamma   90.00
#
_symmetry.space_group_name_H-M   'P 1'
#
loop_
_entity.id
_entity.type
_entity.pdbx_description
1 polymer ?
#
loop_
_entity_poly.entity_id
_entity_poly.type
_entity_poly.pdbx_seq_one_letter_code
_entity_poly.pdbx_strand_id
1 'polypeptide(L)'
;MLQGLMGNGLITSEGDFWQRQRQLTQPMFHQQRINGYGRVMVDYTERMLQTWQEGQVLNIHDAMMHLTRDIVMKTIFGQDITEREADNITYALDEAMNWFIMQMQVPNPGNMQTWLNLGSNIIAWVLHVVGLRGKQASSIERSYQYAITLLDETVYPMIQQRRQSGSEGDDLLGMLMQIQDADDGSRLSDQQLRDEVITIILAGHETTTNTLSWTWMLLAQHPQVYKKLFQELHNVLRGCLKSFEEVILITPVALTSNESLQHK
;
A
#
# COMPACT_ATOMS: atom_id res chain seq x y z
N MET A 1 1.41 12.78 13.21
CA MET A 1 0.61 11.56 13.53
C MET A 1 0.97 10.42 12.59
N LEU A 2 0.79 10.55 11.27
CA LEU A 2 1.29 9.56 10.29
C LEU A 2 2.82 9.38 10.28
N GLN A 3 3.58 10.38 10.73
CA GLN A 3 5.03 10.29 10.95
C GLN A 3 5.45 9.15 11.90
N GLY A 4 4.59 8.69 12.80
CA GLY A 4 4.94 7.54 13.65
C GLY A 4 4.99 6.21 12.89
N LEU A 5 4.21 6.10 11.79
CA LEU A 5 4.15 4.90 10.95
C LEU A 5 5.08 4.98 9.75
N MET A 6 5.04 6.09 9.00
CA MET A 6 5.78 6.27 7.75
C MET A 6 7.04 7.15 7.91
N GLY A 7 7.33 7.60 9.13
CA GLY A 7 8.42 8.55 9.39
C GLY A 7 8.33 9.78 8.49
N ASN A 8 9.46 10.16 7.90
CA ASN A 8 9.51 11.26 6.91
C ASN A 8 9.53 10.72 5.47
N GLY A 9 8.72 9.69 5.17
CA GLY A 9 8.55 9.19 3.80
C GLY A 9 7.85 10.18 2.86
N LEU A 10 7.72 9.80 1.58
CA LEU A 10 7.16 10.66 0.52
C LEU A 10 5.74 11.20 0.81
N ILE A 11 4.90 10.48 1.56
CA ILE A 11 3.52 10.90 1.87
C ILE A 11 3.46 11.87 3.05
N THR A 12 4.43 11.83 3.96
CA THR A 12 4.41 12.59 5.23
C THR A 12 5.41 13.75 5.26
N SER A 13 6.29 13.85 4.26
CA SER A 13 7.25 14.94 4.10
C SER A 13 6.62 16.20 3.49
N GLU A 14 7.19 17.37 3.81
CA GLU A 14 6.77 18.68 3.28
C GLU A 14 7.97 19.50 2.77
N GLY A 15 7.70 20.54 1.98
CA GLY A 15 8.68 21.55 1.55
C GLY A 15 9.84 20.99 0.70
N ASP A 16 11.03 21.53 0.92
CA ASP A 16 12.24 21.18 0.16
C ASP A 16 12.64 19.72 0.35
N PHE A 17 12.42 19.17 1.56
CA PHE A 17 12.69 17.76 1.85
C PHE A 17 11.81 16.83 1.03
N TRP A 18 10.51 17.14 0.90
CA TRP A 18 9.61 16.39 0.03
C TRP A 18 10.03 16.46 -1.43
N GLN A 19 10.41 17.64 -1.94
CA GLN A 19 10.87 17.79 -3.32
C GLN A 19 12.08 16.90 -3.59
N ARG A 20 13.02 16.85 -2.63
CA ARG A 20 14.19 15.99 -2.69
C ARG A 20 13.80 14.51 -2.70
N GLN A 21 13.01 14.04 -1.74
CA GLN A 21 12.55 12.64 -1.70
C GLN A 21 11.82 12.23 -2.97
N ARG A 22 10.96 13.11 -3.52
CA ARG A 22 10.27 12.87 -4.77
C ARG A 22 11.23 12.72 -5.95
N GLN A 23 12.22 13.60 -6.07
CA GLN A 23 13.21 13.52 -7.15
C GLN A 23 14.03 12.22 -7.08
N LEU A 24 14.38 11.79 -5.86
CA LEU A 24 15.15 10.58 -5.63
C LEU A 24 14.33 9.31 -5.94
N THR A 25 13.03 9.30 -5.61
CA THR A 25 12.15 8.13 -5.76
C THR A 25 11.50 7.99 -7.14
N GLN A 26 11.24 9.10 -7.85
CA GLN A 26 10.55 9.10 -9.14
C GLN A 26 11.16 8.15 -10.20
N PRO A 27 12.50 8.02 -10.34
CA PRO A 27 13.09 7.18 -11.38
C PRO A 27 12.72 5.70 -11.29
N MET A 28 12.38 5.23 -10.09
CA MET A 28 11.95 3.86 -9.86
C MET A 28 10.63 3.51 -10.57
N PHE A 29 9.82 4.52 -10.89
CA PHE A 29 8.52 4.36 -11.55
C PHE A 29 8.56 4.67 -13.05
N HIS A 30 9.75 4.72 -13.67
CA HIS A 30 9.88 4.88 -15.12
C HIS A 30 9.40 3.62 -15.88
N GLN A 31 8.85 3.83 -17.08
CA GLN A 31 8.24 2.79 -17.91
C GLN A 31 9.14 1.55 -18.13
N GLN A 32 10.45 1.75 -18.32
CA GLN A 32 11.40 0.65 -18.48
C GLN A 32 11.50 -0.25 -17.24
N ARG A 33 11.36 0.32 -16.03
CA ARG A 33 11.34 -0.43 -14.76
C ARG A 33 9.99 -1.10 -14.54
N ILE A 34 8.89 -0.44 -14.94
CA ILE A 34 7.53 -1.01 -14.88
C ILE A 34 7.45 -2.33 -15.65
N ASN A 35 8.10 -2.45 -16.81
CA ASN A 35 8.15 -3.71 -17.55
C ASN A 35 8.74 -4.88 -16.72
N GLY A 36 9.74 -4.60 -15.87
CA GLY A 36 10.31 -5.58 -14.95
C GLY A 36 9.31 -6.02 -13.88
N TYR A 37 8.59 -5.06 -13.29
CA TYR A 37 7.51 -5.34 -12.32
C TYR A 37 6.35 -6.10 -12.97
N GLY A 38 6.08 -5.84 -14.25
CA GLY A 38 5.08 -6.55 -15.03
C GLY A 38 5.27 -8.06 -15.03
N ARG A 39 6.51 -8.54 -15.10
CA ARG A 39 6.81 -9.98 -14.99
C ARG A 39 6.43 -10.52 -13.63
N VAL A 40 6.78 -9.82 -12.55
CA VAL A 40 6.38 -10.18 -11.18
C VAL A 40 4.86 -10.25 -11.05
N MET A 41 4.14 -9.26 -11.60
CA MET A 41 2.67 -9.24 -11.57
C MET A 41 2.07 -10.48 -12.26
N VAL A 42 2.60 -10.86 -13.43
CA VAL A 42 2.15 -12.05 -14.17
C VAL A 42 2.45 -13.32 -13.38
N ASP A 43 3.70 -13.49 -12.93
CA ASP A 43 4.13 -14.70 -12.21
C ASP A 43 3.27 -14.95 -10.97
N TYR A 44 2.98 -13.92 -10.17
CA TYR A 44 2.15 -14.05 -8.98
C TYR A 44 0.67 -14.24 -9.31
N THR A 45 0.17 -13.63 -10.39
CA THR A 45 -1.19 -13.87 -10.87
C THR A 45 -1.36 -15.33 -11.32
N GLU A 46 -0.40 -15.89 -12.04
CA GLU A 46 -0.42 -17.29 -12.46
C GLU A 46 -0.36 -18.24 -11.25
N ARG A 47 0.52 -17.99 -10.28
CA ARG A 47 0.58 -18.76 -9.03
C ARG A 47 -0.75 -18.74 -8.29
N MET A 48 -1.39 -17.57 -8.17
CA MET A 48 -2.71 -17.44 -7.55
C MET A 48 -3.75 -18.27 -8.32
N LEU A 49 -3.80 -18.15 -9.65
CA LEU A 49 -4.78 -18.87 -10.48
C LEU A 49 -4.63 -20.39 -10.43
N GLN A 50 -3.42 -20.91 -10.20
CA GLN A 50 -3.18 -22.35 -10.01
C GLN A 50 -3.83 -22.91 -8.74
N THR A 51 -4.16 -22.07 -7.76
CA THR A 51 -4.84 -22.49 -6.52
C THR A 51 -6.36 -22.58 -6.68
N TRP A 52 -6.91 -22.03 -7.76
CA TRP A 52 -8.36 -21.94 -7.97
C TRP A 52 -8.90 -23.21 -8.61
N GLN A 53 -10.10 -23.62 -8.20
CA GLN A 53 -10.80 -24.79 -8.73
C GLN A 53 -12.10 -24.38 -9.44
N GLU A 54 -12.48 -25.15 -10.46
CA GLU A 54 -13.75 -24.92 -11.16
C GLU A 54 -14.94 -25.07 -10.19
N GLY A 55 -15.87 -24.10 -10.22
CA GLY A 55 -17.02 -24.06 -9.32
C GLY A 55 -16.74 -23.56 -7.90
N GLN A 56 -15.49 -23.23 -7.57
CA GLN A 56 -15.13 -22.67 -6.27
C GLN A 56 -15.75 -21.29 -6.06
N VAL A 57 -16.31 -21.07 -4.87
CA VAL A 57 -16.73 -19.74 -4.41
C VAL A 57 -15.56 -19.10 -3.66
N LEU A 58 -15.15 -17.90 -4.10
CA LEU A 58 -14.00 -17.17 -3.57
C LEU A 58 -14.43 -15.82 -2.99
N ASN A 59 -13.78 -15.41 -1.91
CA ASN A 59 -13.77 -13.99 -1.54
C ASN A 59 -12.76 -13.26 -2.42
N ILE A 60 -13.26 -12.52 -3.41
CA ILE A 60 -12.40 -11.83 -4.38
C ILE A 60 -11.55 -10.75 -3.72
N HIS A 61 -12.03 -10.11 -2.65
CA HIS A 61 -11.28 -9.09 -1.94
C HIS A 61 -10.05 -9.69 -1.28
N ASP A 62 -10.20 -10.81 -0.56
CA ASP A 62 -9.09 -11.53 0.06
C ASP A 62 -8.11 -12.01 -1.01
N ALA A 63 -8.59 -12.54 -2.14
CA ALA A 63 -7.72 -12.97 -3.22
C ALA A 63 -6.89 -11.82 -3.82
N MET A 64 -7.53 -10.67 -4.08
CA MET A 64 -6.83 -9.48 -4.58
C MET A 64 -5.86 -8.92 -3.54
N MET A 65 -6.22 -8.96 -2.25
CA MET A 65 -5.37 -8.51 -1.15
C MET A 65 -4.08 -9.32 -1.07
N HIS A 66 -4.16 -10.66 -1.09
CA HIS A 66 -2.95 -11.50 -1.07
C HIS A 66 -2.09 -11.27 -2.32
N LEU A 67 -2.72 -11.21 -3.49
CA LEU A 67 -2.01 -10.99 -4.76
C LEU A 67 -1.22 -9.67 -4.76
N THR A 68 -1.88 -8.56 -4.44
CA THR A 68 -1.25 -7.24 -4.45
C THR A 68 -0.17 -7.11 -3.38
N ARG A 69 -0.38 -7.74 -2.20
CA ARG A 69 0.60 -7.74 -1.10
C ARG A 69 1.87 -8.42 -1.59
N ASP A 70 1.73 -9.62 -2.13
CA ASP A 70 2.89 -10.41 -2.51
C ASP A 70 3.65 -9.78 -3.68
N ILE A 71 2.94 -9.16 -4.64
CA ILE A 71 3.56 -8.38 -5.73
C ILE A 71 4.33 -7.18 -5.17
N VAL A 72 3.73 -6.36 -4.29
CA VAL A 72 4.41 -5.17 -3.78
C VAL A 72 5.64 -5.55 -2.95
N MET A 73 5.54 -6.62 -2.15
CA MET A 73 6.64 -7.11 -1.34
C MET A 73 7.78 -7.66 -2.22
N LYS A 74 7.45 -8.48 -3.23
CA LYS A 74 8.45 -9.00 -4.17
C LYS A 74 9.15 -7.91 -4.95
N THR A 75 8.40 -6.91 -5.43
CA THR A 75 8.96 -5.79 -6.20
C THR A 75 9.84 -4.87 -5.34
N ILE A 76 9.53 -4.74 -4.05
CA ILE A 76 10.34 -3.95 -3.12
C ILE A 76 11.60 -4.68 -2.70
N PHE A 77 11.47 -5.91 -2.19
CA PHE A 77 12.58 -6.61 -1.55
C PHE A 77 13.37 -7.51 -2.50
N GLY A 78 12.89 -7.71 -3.74
CA GLY A 78 13.52 -8.54 -4.77
C GLY A 78 13.50 -10.05 -4.50
N GLN A 79 13.29 -10.46 -3.26
CA GLN A 79 13.22 -11.84 -2.81
C GLN A 79 11.80 -12.21 -2.38
N ASP A 80 11.50 -13.52 -2.41
CA ASP A 80 10.25 -14.02 -1.88
C ASP A 80 10.35 -13.88 -0.34
N ILE A 81 9.49 -13.05 0.24
CA ILE A 81 9.35 -12.95 1.69
C ILE A 81 8.52 -14.11 2.20
N THR A 82 8.73 -14.49 3.46
CA THR A 82 7.90 -15.53 4.10
C THR A 82 6.47 -15.00 4.33
N GLU A 83 5.49 -15.90 4.33
CA GLU A 83 4.10 -15.53 4.65
C GLU A 83 4.02 -14.80 6.00
N ARG A 84 4.79 -15.25 6.99
CA ARG A 84 4.85 -14.61 8.31
C ARG A 84 5.34 -13.16 8.26
N GLU A 85 6.38 -12.87 7.47
CA GLU A 85 6.89 -11.50 7.32
C GLU A 85 5.85 -10.61 6.61
N ALA A 86 5.19 -11.15 5.59
CA ALA A 86 4.15 -10.44 4.85
C ALA A 86 2.94 -10.12 5.74
N ASP A 87 2.51 -11.10 6.54
CA ASP A 87 1.41 -10.97 7.50
C ASP A 87 1.76 -9.97 8.61
N ASN A 88 2.99 -10.03 9.15
CA ASN A 88 3.47 -9.07 10.15
C ASN A 88 3.40 -7.64 9.64
N ILE A 89 3.88 -7.39 8.41
CA ILE A 89 3.85 -6.04 7.82
C ILE A 89 2.40 -5.60 7.59
N THR A 90 1.56 -6.45 6.99
CA THR A 90 0.16 -6.13 6.69
C THR A 90 -0.62 -5.82 7.97
N TYR A 91 -0.52 -6.69 8.97
CA TYR A 91 -1.13 -6.49 10.28
C TYR A 91 -0.68 -5.17 10.94
N ALA A 92 0.61 -4.87 10.87
CA ALA A 92 1.13 -3.65 11.46
C ALA A 92 0.63 -2.37 10.75
N LEU A 93 0.51 -2.41 9.43
CA LEU A 93 -0.05 -1.32 8.64
C LEU A 93 -1.54 -1.12 8.96
N ASP A 94 -2.32 -2.20 9.01
CA ASP A 94 -3.75 -2.17 9.32
C ASP A 94 -4.01 -1.58 10.71
N GLU A 95 -3.30 -2.07 11.74
CA GLU A 95 -3.43 -1.56 13.10
C GLU A 95 -3.02 -0.09 13.22
N ALA A 96 -1.98 0.32 12.49
CA ALA A 96 -1.54 1.71 12.49
C ALA A 96 -2.51 2.64 11.75
N MET A 97 -3.11 2.19 10.65
CA MET A 97 -4.18 2.92 9.96
C MET A 97 -5.46 2.98 10.78
N ASN A 98 -5.85 1.90 11.44
CA ASN A 98 -6.99 1.87 12.34
C ASN A 98 -6.81 2.86 13.50
N TRP A 99 -5.62 2.87 14.12
CA TRP A 99 -5.26 3.88 15.11
C TRP A 99 -5.35 5.31 14.53
N PHE A 100 -4.79 5.55 13.34
CA PHE A 100 -4.81 6.86 12.70
C PHE A 100 -6.23 7.36 12.39
N ILE A 101 -7.09 6.51 11.82
CA ILE A 101 -8.49 6.84 11.52
C ILE A 101 -9.23 7.16 12.81
N MET A 102 -9.02 6.37 13.87
CA MET A 102 -9.59 6.66 15.18
C MET A 102 -9.14 8.04 15.68
N GLN A 103 -7.85 8.36 15.60
CA GLN A 103 -7.33 9.67 16.02
C GLN A 103 -7.91 10.83 15.21
N MET A 104 -8.13 10.66 13.90
CA MET A 104 -8.80 11.68 13.08
C MET A 104 -10.26 11.92 13.47
N GLN A 105 -10.94 10.88 13.97
CA GLN A 105 -12.30 10.97 14.46
C GLN A 105 -12.39 11.48 15.92
N VAL A 106 -11.26 11.57 16.63
CA VAL A 106 -11.19 12.18 17.97
C VAL A 106 -11.14 13.70 17.80
N PRO A 107 -12.12 14.45 18.35
CA PRO A 107 -12.10 15.89 18.26
C PRO A 107 -10.88 16.47 18.98
N ASN A 108 -10.10 17.30 18.27
CA ASN A 108 -8.88 17.91 18.81
C ASN A 108 -9.22 18.90 19.96
N PRO A 109 -8.67 18.73 21.17
CA PRO A 109 -8.83 19.69 22.26
C PRO A 109 -8.24 21.08 21.97
N GLY A 110 -7.42 21.23 20.92
CA GLY A 110 -6.90 22.52 20.44
C GLY A 110 -7.98 23.51 19.97
N ASN A 111 -9.21 23.06 19.75
CA ASN A 111 -10.37 23.91 19.44
C ASN A 111 -11.27 24.15 20.67
N MET A 112 -10.67 24.31 21.86
CA MET A 112 -11.35 24.53 23.17
C MET A 112 -12.48 25.58 23.11
N GLN A 113 -12.35 26.58 22.24
CA GLN A 113 -13.34 27.65 22.04
C GLN A 113 -14.69 27.16 21.48
N THR A 114 -14.70 26.12 20.65
CA THR A 114 -15.94 25.53 20.08
C THR A 114 -16.76 24.82 21.16
N TRP A 115 -16.11 24.30 22.19
CA TRP A 115 -16.71 23.49 23.26
C TRP A 115 -17.31 24.33 24.38
N LEU A 116 -16.74 25.50 24.67
CA LEU A 116 -17.27 26.43 25.68
C LEU A 116 -18.61 27.07 25.28
N ASN A 117 -18.92 27.10 23.98
CA ASN A 117 -20.17 27.66 23.44
C ASN A 117 -21.34 26.67 23.42
N LEU A 118 -21.10 25.41 23.75
CA LEU A 118 -22.08 24.32 23.74
C LEU A 118 -22.29 23.89 25.21
N GLY A 119 -23.45 24.21 25.79
CA GLY A 119 -23.70 24.22 27.24
C GLY A 119 -23.38 22.94 28.04
N SER A 120 -23.59 23.03 29.37
CA SER A 120 -23.12 22.08 30.40
C SER A 120 -23.46 20.59 30.19
N ASN A 121 -24.52 20.26 29.44
CA ASN A 121 -24.91 18.87 29.16
C ASN A 121 -23.97 18.15 28.18
N ILE A 122 -23.23 18.87 27.33
CA ILE A 122 -22.27 18.29 26.37
C ILE A 122 -20.95 17.94 27.06
N ILE A 123 -20.52 18.69 28.09
CA ILE A 123 -19.31 18.39 28.86
C ILE A 123 -19.44 17.04 29.58
N ALA A 124 -20.61 16.75 30.16
CA ALA A 124 -20.87 15.46 30.80
C ALA A 124 -20.88 14.30 29.79
N TRP A 125 -21.47 14.50 28.61
CA TRP A 125 -21.43 13.51 27.52
C TRP A 125 -19.99 13.31 26.99
N VAL A 126 -19.21 14.37 26.80
CA VAL A 126 -17.79 14.32 26.39
C VAL A 126 -16.96 13.58 27.44
N LEU A 127 -17.08 13.90 28.72
CA LEU A 127 -16.35 13.20 29.79
C LEU A 127 -16.75 11.72 29.89
N HIS A 128 -18.02 11.39 29.64
CA HIS A 128 -18.50 10.02 29.60
C HIS A 128 -17.96 9.26 28.37
N VAL A 129 -17.98 9.89 27.19
CA VAL A 129 -17.42 9.35 25.94
C VAL A 129 -15.89 9.20 26.06
N VAL A 130 -15.17 10.17 26.62
CA VAL A 130 -13.72 10.11 26.89
C VAL A 130 -13.40 9.07 27.95
N GLY A 131 -14.23 8.91 28.99
CA GLY A 131 -14.05 7.93 30.07
C GLY A 131 -14.30 6.48 29.63
N LEU A 132 -15.36 6.24 28.84
CA LEU A 132 -15.60 4.93 28.20
C LEU A 132 -14.54 4.64 27.11
N ARG A 133 -14.11 5.67 26.36
CA ARG A 133 -13.02 5.57 25.37
C ARG A 133 -11.64 5.40 25.99
N GLY A 134 -11.37 5.82 27.23
CA GLY A 134 -10.02 5.75 27.83
C GLY A 134 -9.46 4.32 27.94
N LYS A 135 -10.32 3.32 28.19
CA LYS A 135 -9.91 1.91 28.19
C LYS A 135 -9.71 1.34 26.78
N GLN A 136 -10.55 1.73 25.83
CA GLN A 136 -10.43 1.30 24.43
C GLN A 136 -9.23 1.97 23.73
N ALA A 137 -9.05 3.26 23.95
CA ALA A 137 -7.91 4.06 23.48
C ALA A 137 -6.58 3.55 24.03
N SER A 138 -6.51 3.12 25.29
CA SER A 138 -5.27 2.51 25.83
C SER A 138 -5.00 1.09 25.31
N SER A 139 -6.02 0.36 24.85
CA SER A 139 -5.81 -0.90 24.13
C SER A 139 -5.32 -0.66 22.71
N ILE A 140 -5.93 0.29 21.99
CA ILE A 140 -5.59 0.63 20.61
C ILE A 140 -4.21 1.30 20.53
N GLU A 141 -3.85 2.14 21.51
CA GLU A 141 -2.50 2.68 21.64
C GLU A 141 -1.47 1.57 21.83
N ARG A 142 -1.75 0.58 22.70
CA ARG A 142 -0.84 -0.57 22.87
C ARG A 142 -0.71 -1.41 21.60
N SER A 143 -1.83 -1.62 20.88
CA SER A 143 -1.84 -2.32 19.58
C SER A 143 -0.98 -1.58 18.56
N TYR A 144 -1.14 -0.26 18.47
CA TYR A 144 -0.32 0.61 17.60
C TYR A 144 1.18 0.52 17.94
N GLN A 145 1.55 0.66 19.21
CA GLN A 145 2.97 0.57 19.61
C GLN A 145 3.56 -0.82 19.30
N TYR A 146 2.78 -1.88 19.50
CA TYR A 146 3.18 -3.24 19.11
C TYR A 146 3.32 -3.38 17.60
N ALA A 147 2.38 -2.84 16.83
CA ALA A 147 2.42 -2.83 15.37
C ALA A 147 3.68 -2.14 14.83
N ILE A 148 4.02 -0.95 15.33
CA ILE A 148 5.25 -0.25 14.94
C ILE A 148 6.49 -1.07 15.28
N THR A 149 6.54 -1.68 16.47
CA THR A 149 7.66 -2.53 16.88
C THR A 149 7.80 -3.74 15.96
N LEU A 150 6.70 -4.44 15.68
CA LEU A 150 6.66 -5.61 14.81
C LEU A 150 7.09 -5.27 13.38
N LEU A 151 6.66 -4.10 12.88
CA LEU A 151 7.02 -3.59 11.57
C LEU A 151 8.53 -3.35 11.47
N ASP A 152 9.10 -2.66 12.46
CA ASP A 152 10.53 -2.35 12.52
C ASP A 152 11.36 -3.64 12.69
N GLU A 153 10.94 -4.57 13.55
CA GLU A 153 11.56 -5.88 13.74
C GLU A 153 11.48 -6.76 12.48
N THR A 154 10.56 -6.50 11.56
CA THR A 154 10.44 -7.22 10.29
C THR A 154 11.26 -6.54 9.19
N VAL A 155 11.18 -5.22 9.06
CA VAL A 155 11.77 -4.48 7.93
C VAL A 155 13.27 -4.18 8.12
N TYR A 156 13.71 -3.80 9.32
CA TYR A 156 15.13 -3.49 9.53
C TYR A 156 16.06 -4.68 9.24
N PRO A 157 15.75 -5.92 9.64
CA PRO A 157 16.57 -7.06 9.25
C PRO A 157 16.69 -7.24 7.74
N MET A 158 15.62 -7.02 6.98
CA MET A 158 15.66 -7.10 5.51
C MET A 158 16.61 -6.04 4.92
N ILE A 159 16.54 -4.80 5.43
CA ILE A 159 17.45 -3.71 5.04
C ILE A 159 18.91 -4.06 5.39
N GLN A 160 19.16 -4.54 6.61
CA GLN A 160 20.51 -4.89 7.07
C GLN A 160 21.09 -6.06 6.27
N GLN A 161 20.31 -7.12 6.05
CA GLN A 161 20.70 -8.26 5.24
C GLN A 161 21.09 -7.81 3.83
N ARG A 162 20.29 -6.93 3.22
CA ARG A 162 20.59 -6.40 1.90
C ARG A 162 21.90 -5.59 1.89
N ARG A 163 22.13 -4.71 2.87
CA ARG A 163 23.38 -3.96 2.97
C ARG A 163 24.60 -4.86 3.11
N GLN A 164 24.52 -5.90 3.94
CA GLN A 164 25.62 -6.84 4.17
C GLN A 164 25.94 -7.68 2.92
N SER A 165 24.92 -8.02 2.12
CA SER A 165 25.12 -8.77 0.88
C SER A 165 25.88 -7.99 -0.20
N GLY A 166 25.87 -6.66 -0.14
CA GLY A 166 26.41 -5.79 -1.20
C GLY A 166 25.69 -5.93 -2.55
N SER A 167 24.56 -6.64 -2.60
CA SER A 167 23.81 -6.88 -3.82
C SER A 167 23.08 -5.61 -4.27
N GLU A 168 23.52 -5.08 -5.41
CA GLU A 168 22.90 -3.98 -6.15
C GLU A 168 21.63 -4.43 -6.91
N GLY A 169 20.79 -5.27 -6.28
CA GLY A 169 19.63 -5.89 -6.93
C GLY A 169 18.73 -4.89 -7.64
N ASP A 170 18.12 -5.32 -8.75
CA ASP A 170 17.24 -4.51 -9.61
C ASP A 170 15.83 -4.23 -9.02
N ASP A 171 15.65 -4.49 -7.72
CA ASP A 171 14.43 -4.22 -6.95
C ASP A 171 14.40 -2.79 -6.37
N LEU A 172 13.24 -2.36 -5.85
CA LEU A 172 13.09 -1.00 -5.34
C LEU A 172 14.02 -0.71 -4.15
N LEU A 173 14.22 -1.68 -3.25
CA LEU A 173 15.12 -1.49 -2.11
C LEU A 173 16.57 -1.32 -2.57
N GLY A 174 17.02 -2.15 -3.51
CA GLY A 174 18.34 -2.03 -4.13
C GLY A 174 18.55 -0.67 -4.80
N MET A 175 17.55 -0.19 -5.54
CA MET A 175 17.59 1.14 -6.14
C MET A 175 17.63 2.25 -5.08
N LEU A 176 16.78 2.20 -4.05
CA LEU A 176 16.77 3.16 -2.94
C LEU A 176 18.15 3.22 -2.24
N MET A 177 18.84 2.09 -2.11
CA MET A 177 20.18 2.03 -1.51
C MET A 177 21.29 2.64 -2.38
N GLN A 178 21.09 2.71 -3.69
CA GLN A 178 22.05 3.32 -4.63
C GLN A 178 21.90 4.83 -4.74
N ILE A 179 20.73 5.36 -4.36
CA ILE A 179 20.44 6.78 -4.37
C ILE A 179 21.49 7.52 -3.52
N GLN A 180 22.13 8.49 -4.17
CA GLN A 180 23.02 9.44 -3.55
C GLN A 180 22.37 10.81 -3.61
N ASP A 181 22.49 11.50 -2.50
CA ASP A 181 22.09 12.87 -2.34
C ASP A 181 22.93 13.79 -3.24
N ALA A 182 22.26 14.64 -4.02
CA ALA A 182 22.93 15.48 -5.01
C ALA A 182 23.80 16.58 -4.39
N ASP A 183 23.53 16.98 -3.13
CA ASP A 183 24.23 18.11 -2.51
C ASP A 183 25.45 17.67 -1.70
N ASP A 184 25.39 16.51 -1.02
CA ASP A 184 26.49 16.03 -0.16
C ASP A 184 26.99 14.60 -0.51
N GLY A 185 26.39 13.92 -1.49
CA GLY A 185 26.77 12.57 -1.90
C GLY A 185 26.40 11.48 -0.89
N SER A 186 25.70 11.82 0.20
CA SER A 186 25.27 10.85 1.21
C SER A 186 24.24 9.88 0.64
N ARG A 187 24.15 8.68 1.22
CA ARG A 187 23.11 7.69 0.87
C ARG A 187 21.99 7.74 1.90
N LEU A 188 20.81 7.26 1.51
CA LEU A 188 19.69 7.11 2.44
C LEU A 188 20.11 6.26 3.66
N SER A 189 19.82 6.77 4.85
CA SER A 189 19.98 6.05 6.11
C SER A 189 18.98 4.89 6.21
N ASP A 190 19.21 3.95 7.12
CA ASP A 190 18.30 2.80 7.33
C ASP A 190 16.89 3.25 7.70
N GLN A 191 16.79 4.32 8.50
CA GLN A 191 15.50 4.90 8.84
C GLN A 191 14.80 5.49 7.61
N GLN A 192 15.51 6.22 6.75
CA GLN A 192 14.91 6.77 5.52
C GLN A 192 14.49 5.65 4.55
N LEU A 193 15.30 4.59 4.41
CA LEU A 193 14.93 3.43 3.60
C LEU A 193 13.67 2.75 4.14
N ARG A 194 13.60 2.55 5.46
CA ARG A 194 12.43 1.99 6.13
C ARG A 194 11.19 2.86 5.91
N ASP A 195 11.32 4.18 6.05
CA ASP A 195 10.23 5.14 5.86
C ASP A 195 9.67 5.11 4.43
N GLU A 196 10.55 5.10 3.42
CA GLU A 196 10.13 5.03 2.02
C GLU A 196 9.52 3.68 1.65
N VAL A 197 10.10 2.58 2.11
CA VAL A 197 9.57 1.23 1.87
C VAL A 197 8.16 1.09 2.45
N ILE A 198 7.95 1.49 3.70
CA ILE A 198 6.64 1.45 4.35
C ILE A 198 5.63 2.33 3.63
N THR A 199 6.06 3.51 3.20
CA THR A 199 5.22 4.44 2.43
C THR A 199 4.74 3.80 1.13
N ILE A 200 5.63 3.13 0.38
CA ILE A 200 5.28 2.50 -0.91
C ILE A 200 4.36 1.30 -0.69
N ILE A 201 4.62 0.45 0.31
CA ILE A 201 3.77 -0.72 0.63
C ILE A 201 2.35 -0.25 0.95
N LEU A 202 2.22 0.67 1.92
CA LEU A 202 0.92 1.17 2.36
C LEU A 202 0.14 1.81 1.20
N ALA A 203 0.80 2.67 0.42
CA ALA A 203 0.16 3.38 -0.66
C ALA A 203 -0.28 2.47 -1.81
N GLY A 204 0.54 1.48 -2.16
CA GLY A 204 0.35 0.63 -3.34
C GLY A 204 -0.55 -0.58 -3.12
N HIS A 205 -0.61 -1.11 -1.90
CA HIS A 205 -1.28 -2.37 -1.61
C HIS A 205 -2.80 -2.24 -1.50
N GLU A 206 -3.28 -1.47 -0.52
CA GLU A 206 -4.72 -1.38 -0.21
C GLU A 206 -5.50 -0.71 -1.34
N THR A 207 -4.94 0.34 -1.93
CA THR A 207 -5.61 1.10 -3.00
C THR A 207 -5.82 0.22 -4.24
N THR A 208 -4.79 -0.50 -4.67
CA THR A 208 -4.85 -1.43 -5.80
C THR A 208 -5.80 -2.60 -5.51
N THR A 209 -5.77 -3.15 -4.30
CA THR A 209 -6.68 -4.21 -3.84
C THR A 209 -8.13 -3.79 -3.99
N ASN A 210 -8.46 -2.59 -3.50
CA ASN A 210 -9.80 -2.04 -3.60
C ASN A 210 -10.20 -1.83 -5.07
N THR A 211 -9.33 -1.22 -5.88
CA THR A 211 -9.60 -1.03 -7.31
C THR A 211 -9.89 -2.34 -8.03
N LEU A 212 -9.10 -3.39 -7.80
CA LEU A 212 -9.31 -4.71 -8.42
C LEU A 212 -10.60 -5.37 -7.91
N SER A 213 -10.87 -5.28 -6.60
CA SER A 213 -12.09 -5.83 -5.99
C SER A 213 -13.35 -5.21 -6.61
N TRP A 214 -13.38 -3.86 -6.71
CA TRP A 214 -14.46 -3.13 -7.37
C TRP A 214 -14.56 -3.48 -8.84
N THR A 215 -13.43 -3.62 -9.54
CA THR A 215 -13.40 -4.00 -10.96
C THR A 215 -14.11 -5.34 -11.18
N TRP A 216 -13.76 -6.38 -10.40
CA TRP A 216 -14.41 -7.69 -10.51
C TRP A 216 -15.90 -7.63 -10.18
N MET A 217 -16.25 -6.91 -9.12
CA MET A 217 -17.64 -6.74 -8.71
C MET A 217 -18.47 -6.05 -9.81
N LEU A 218 -17.97 -4.97 -10.40
CA LEU A 218 -18.63 -4.25 -11.49
C LEU A 218 -18.72 -5.09 -12.77
N LEU A 219 -17.66 -5.82 -13.13
CA LEU A 219 -17.69 -6.72 -14.29
C LEU A 219 -18.75 -7.83 -14.14
N ALA A 220 -18.91 -8.37 -12.94
CA ALA A 220 -19.94 -9.36 -12.64
C ALA A 220 -21.37 -8.79 -12.76
N GLN A 221 -21.57 -7.52 -12.40
CA GLN A 221 -22.87 -6.83 -12.47
C GLN A 221 -23.21 -6.27 -13.86
N HIS A 222 -22.21 -6.11 -14.75
CA HIS A 222 -22.39 -5.55 -16.08
C HIS A 222 -21.89 -6.49 -17.20
N PRO A 223 -22.65 -7.56 -17.55
CA PRO A 223 -22.21 -8.58 -18.51
C PRO A 223 -21.86 -8.05 -19.91
N GLN A 224 -22.48 -6.95 -20.33
CA GLN A 224 -22.18 -6.26 -21.59
C GLN A 224 -20.78 -5.65 -21.61
N VAL A 225 -20.30 -5.14 -20.46
CA VAL A 225 -18.95 -4.60 -20.32
C VAL A 225 -17.94 -5.74 -20.28
N TYR A 226 -18.24 -6.79 -19.51
CA TYR A 226 -17.43 -8.01 -19.48
C TYR A 226 -17.23 -8.62 -20.88
N LYS A 227 -18.29 -8.75 -21.69
CA LYS A 227 -18.19 -9.27 -23.07
C LYS A 227 -17.27 -8.43 -23.95
N LYS A 228 -17.35 -7.09 -23.85
CA LYS A 228 -16.47 -6.18 -24.62
C LYS A 228 -15.01 -6.32 -24.19
N LEU A 229 -14.76 -6.32 -22.88
CA LEU A 229 -13.42 -6.53 -22.32
C LEU A 229 -12.84 -7.86 -22.77
N PHE A 230 -13.61 -8.95 -22.69
CA PHE A 230 -13.16 -10.27 -23.11
C PHE A 230 -12.82 -10.34 -24.61
N GLN A 231 -13.61 -9.68 -25.46
CA GLN A 231 -13.32 -9.57 -26.90
C GLN A 231 -12.03 -8.79 -27.16
N GLU A 232 -11.81 -7.69 -26.45
CA GLU A 232 -10.58 -6.91 -26.54
C GLU A 232 -9.36 -7.72 -26.10
N LEU A 233 -9.43 -8.38 -24.94
CA LEU A 233 -8.37 -9.26 -24.44
C LEU A 233 -8.05 -10.37 -25.45
N HIS A 234 -9.07 -10.98 -26.05
CA HIS A 234 -8.86 -12.01 -27.07
C HIS A 234 -8.13 -11.46 -28.32
N ASN A 235 -8.48 -10.25 -28.75
CA ASN A 235 -7.86 -9.60 -29.92
C ASN A 235 -6.41 -9.20 -29.66
N VAL A 236 -6.11 -8.67 -28.48
CA VAL A 236 -4.77 -8.20 -28.10
C VAL A 236 -3.85 -9.37 -27.75
N LEU A 237 -4.30 -10.26 -26.85
CA LEU A 237 -3.45 -11.33 -26.31
C LEU A 237 -3.38 -12.57 -27.21
N ARG A 238 -4.36 -12.78 -28.11
CA ARG A 238 -4.41 -13.93 -29.03
C ARG A 238 -4.15 -15.29 -28.35
N GLY A 239 -4.56 -15.42 -27.09
CA GLY A 239 -4.45 -16.65 -26.28
C GLY A 239 -3.20 -16.79 -25.41
N CYS A 240 -2.23 -15.86 -25.43
CA CYS A 240 -1.10 -15.86 -24.49
C CYS A 240 -0.48 -14.47 -24.35
N LEU A 241 -0.20 -14.03 -23.12
CA LEU A 241 0.51 -12.79 -22.85
C LEU A 241 1.99 -12.96 -23.19
N LYS A 242 2.50 -12.25 -24.20
CA LYS A 242 3.88 -12.34 -24.68
C LYS A 242 4.79 -11.29 -24.05
N SER A 243 4.24 -10.15 -23.67
CA SER A 243 4.97 -9.08 -22.99
C SER A 243 4.05 -8.18 -22.19
N PHE A 244 4.58 -7.51 -21.17
CA PHE A 244 3.81 -6.52 -20.39
C PHE A 244 3.32 -5.35 -21.26
N GLU A 245 4.00 -5.04 -22.37
CA GLU A 245 3.59 -4.00 -23.31
C GLU A 245 2.23 -4.30 -23.96
N GLU A 246 1.86 -5.58 -24.10
CA GLU A 246 0.53 -5.97 -24.57
C GLU A 246 -0.58 -5.61 -23.56
N VAL A 247 -0.25 -5.52 -22.27
CA VAL A 247 -1.19 -5.06 -21.23
C VAL A 247 -1.50 -3.57 -21.40
N ILE A 248 -0.50 -2.77 -21.79
CA ILE A 248 -0.63 -1.33 -22.02
C ILE A 248 -1.50 -1.04 -23.25
N LEU A 249 -1.54 -1.97 -24.20
CA LEU A 249 -2.37 -1.90 -25.42
C LEU A 249 -3.83 -2.27 -25.18
N ILE A 250 -4.19 -2.79 -24.00
CA ILE A 250 -5.58 -2.99 -23.61
C ILE A 250 -6.16 -1.60 -23.34
N THR A 251 -6.98 -1.12 -24.26
CA THR A 251 -7.60 0.20 -24.16
C THR A 251 -8.57 0.17 -22.97
N PRO A 252 -8.65 1.22 -22.14
CA PRO A 252 -9.64 1.27 -21.07
C PRO A 252 -11.06 1.49 -21.60
N VAL A 253 -11.42 1.08 -22.83
CA VAL A 253 -12.77 1.27 -23.39
C VAL A 253 -13.84 0.60 -22.51
N ALA A 254 -13.46 -0.40 -21.69
CA ALA A 254 -14.32 -0.99 -20.65
C ALA A 254 -14.23 -0.28 -19.27
N LEU A 255 -13.17 0.48 -18.99
CA LEU A 255 -12.89 1.14 -17.70
C LEU A 255 -13.10 2.68 -17.73
N THR A 256 -13.30 3.28 -18.90
CA THR A 256 -13.61 4.72 -19.09
C THR A 256 -15.04 5.08 -18.70
N SER A 257 -15.87 4.11 -18.33
CA SER A 257 -17.05 4.39 -17.52
C SER A 257 -16.55 4.83 -16.15
N ASN A 258 -16.50 6.15 -15.99
CA ASN A 258 -15.99 6.94 -14.86
C ASN A 258 -16.62 6.61 -13.47
N GLU A 259 -17.23 5.44 -13.28
CA GLU A 259 -18.06 5.10 -12.12
C GLU A 259 -17.25 4.49 -10.97
N SER A 260 -16.14 3.77 -11.23
CA SER A 260 -15.38 3.11 -10.15
C SER A 260 -14.60 4.07 -9.24
N LEU A 261 -14.33 5.30 -9.71
CA LEU A 261 -13.67 6.36 -8.93
C LEU A 261 -14.63 7.47 -8.46
N GLN A 262 -15.90 7.46 -8.92
CA GLN A 262 -16.89 8.47 -8.56
C GLN A 262 -17.78 8.08 -7.37
N HIS A 263 -17.69 6.85 -6.86
CA HIS A 263 -18.39 6.39 -5.66
C HIS A 263 -17.53 6.41 -4.39
N LYS A 264 -16.68 7.45 -4.24
CA LYS A 264 -16.04 7.78 -2.95
C LYS A 264 -16.87 8.79 -2.17
#